data_AF-A0A820Y6I3-F1
#
_entry.id   AF-A0A820Y6I3-F1
#
_cell.length_a   1.000
_cell.length_b   1.000
_cell.length_c   1.000
_cell.angle_alpha   90.00
_cell.angle_beta   90.00
_cell.angle_gamma   90.00
#
_symmetry.space_group_name_H-M   'P 1'
#
loop_
_entity.id
_entity.type
_entity.pdbx_description
1 polymer ?
#
loop_
_entity_poly.entity_id
_entity_poly.type
_entity_poly.pdbx_seq_one_letter_code
_entity_poly.pdbx_strand_id
1 'polypeptide(L)'
;MQNKLIFKFWRRTHIKESTDTEIGTINTHEEEKDNHEWDNPLEFIFSLISNSVGLGNVWRFPYLAAKSGGGAFLIPYFILYFLIGAPIYYLELALGQFSSRGPATAFLLAKGWQGVGFAMIINSVLCMLYYNVIISWALFYFISSFRTNLLWKKCGYWWNDARCFVPGADSSSFRVNGTTYNCTEPQFLNRTEYLCEQINATDRVTATEQFFFQLLLNKSNKFEDFGRPRAYPAVSLLLAWIIVGACIIRGVKSSGKVAYFTAIFPYIVLLVLIIQSSLLNGAIQGIKYYVIPRWELVAKFETWQAAASQVFFSLGLSFGSLMAYSASNKFNNNFFRQMCIVVSCDCFTGVFAGFAVFATIGYLSTELKESVSKYADASGPGLAFITYPEAIAHMPASSLFSILFFLMLLALGLGSQFALTDVPITSILELFPRFKSQRELTVIITCVVSFLISLPFTCPVRIEVFLNFISEYRTNISMVVVGFFEVYVIAYVYG
;
A
#
# COMPACT_ATOMS: atom_id res chain seq x y z
N MET A 1 31.56 -0.47 35.85
CA MET A 1 31.34 -1.89 36.19
C MET A 1 30.09 -2.53 35.54
N GLN A 2 29.15 -1.78 34.95
CA GLN A 2 27.94 -2.34 34.31
C GLN A 2 28.15 -3.03 32.94
N ASN A 3 29.15 -2.62 32.14
CA ASN A 3 29.38 -3.22 30.81
C ASN A 3 29.99 -4.65 30.84
N LYS A 4 30.55 -5.08 31.98
CA LYS A 4 31.08 -6.46 32.11
C LYS A 4 30.00 -7.48 32.45
N LEU A 5 28.83 -7.08 32.96
CA LEU A 5 27.74 -8.02 33.28
C LEU A 5 26.96 -8.44 32.04
N ILE A 6 26.68 -7.51 31.11
CA ILE A 6 26.00 -7.82 29.83
C ILE A 6 26.84 -8.79 29.00
N PHE A 7 28.16 -8.58 28.95
CA PHE A 7 29.10 -9.47 28.25
C PHE A 7 29.22 -10.86 28.90
N LYS A 8 29.09 -10.95 30.24
CA LYS A 8 29.14 -12.22 30.98
C LYS A 8 27.81 -12.99 30.92
N PHE A 9 26.69 -12.28 30.75
CA PHE A 9 25.38 -12.86 30.49
C PHE A 9 25.33 -13.45 29.07
N TRP A 10 25.83 -12.72 28.06
CA TRP A 10 25.91 -13.17 26.66
C TRP A 10 26.87 -14.36 26.43
N ARG A 11 27.99 -14.42 27.15
CA ARG A 11 28.99 -15.49 27.00
C ARG A 11 28.62 -16.78 27.73
N ARG A 12 27.78 -16.72 28.78
CA ARG A 12 27.37 -17.90 29.55
C ARG A 12 26.23 -18.70 28.90
N THR A 13 25.41 -18.06 28.08
CA THR A 13 24.32 -18.74 27.35
C THR A 13 24.81 -19.58 26.19
N HIS A 14 25.98 -19.30 25.60
CA HIS A 14 26.46 -19.99 24.39
C HIS A 14 27.48 -21.12 24.60
N ILE A 15 28.09 -21.26 25.78
CA ILE A 15 29.23 -22.21 25.97
C ILE A 15 28.86 -23.43 26.83
N LYS A 16 27.72 -23.45 27.52
CA LYS A 16 27.39 -24.52 28.47
C LYS A 16 26.57 -25.69 27.90
N GLU A 17 26.16 -25.65 26.64
CA GLU A 17 25.36 -26.69 25.97
C GLU A 17 26.21 -27.68 25.13
N SER A 18 27.53 -27.49 25.04
CA SER A 18 28.29 -28.03 23.91
C SER A 18 28.92 -29.42 24.07
N THR A 19 28.52 -30.30 25.01
CA THR A 19 29.19 -31.62 25.08
C THR A 19 28.32 -32.85 25.35
N ASP A 20 27.06 -32.74 25.79
CA ASP A 20 26.15 -33.90 25.89
C ASP A 20 24.82 -33.68 25.12
N THR A 21 24.75 -32.58 24.38
CA THR A 21 23.59 -32.05 23.64
C THR A 21 24.02 -31.87 22.19
N GLU A 22 24.38 -32.96 21.50
CA GLU A 22 24.68 -32.90 20.05
C GLU A 22 23.68 -33.73 19.23
N ILE A 23 23.26 -34.92 19.68
CA ILE A 23 22.38 -35.77 18.87
C ILE A 23 20.90 -35.33 18.92
N GLY A 24 20.41 -34.85 20.07
CA GLY A 24 19.04 -34.32 20.19
C GLY A 24 18.86 -32.91 19.60
N THR A 25 19.94 -32.13 19.57
CA THR A 25 20.02 -30.75 19.11
C THR A 25 20.22 -30.65 17.61
N ILE A 26 20.88 -31.63 16.97
CA ILE A 26 20.94 -31.71 15.51
C ILE A 26 19.52 -31.94 14.96
N ASN A 27 18.75 -32.87 15.53
CA ASN A 27 17.37 -33.11 15.10
C ASN A 27 16.46 -31.90 15.35
N THR A 28 16.56 -31.22 16.51
CA THR A 28 15.76 -30.01 16.76
C THR A 28 16.22 -28.79 15.96
N HIS A 29 17.51 -28.64 15.66
CA HIS A 29 18.00 -27.57 14.77
C HIS A 29 17.66 -27.82 13.30
N GLU A 30 17.66 -29.07 12.83
CA GLU A 30 17.19 -29.44 11.49
C GLU A 30 15.67 -29.26 11.36
N GLU A 31 14.89 -29.71 12.34
CA GLU A 31 13.42 -29.49 12.37
C GLU A 31 13.04 -28.01 12.53
N GLU A 32 13.77 -27.23 13.35
CA GLU A 32 13.55 -25.78 13.45
C GLU A 32 13.93 -25.06 12.15
N LYS A 33 14.97 -25.52 11.44
CA LYS A 33 15.41 -24.90 10.18
C LYS A 33 14.44 -25.21 9.04
N ASP A 34 13.98 -26.45 8.91
CA ASP A 34 13.00 -26.88 7.89
C ASP A 34 11.63 -26.17 8.04
N ASN A 35 11.24 -25.84 9.28
CA ASN A 35 10.01 -25.11 9.55
C ASN A 35 10.05 -23.62 9.13
N HIS A 36 11.23 -23.07 8.88
CA HIS A 36 11.42 -21.66 8.53
C HIS A 36 11.82 -21.42 7.06
N GLU A 37 12.12 -22.45 6.29
CA GLU A 37 12.43 -22.34 4.86
C GLU A 37 11.17 -22.27 3.97
N TRP A 38 11.29 -21.71 2.76
CA TRP A 38 10.22 -21.77 1.75
C TRP A 38 9.96 -23.21 1.29
N ASP A 39 8.68 -23.62 1.17
CA ASP A 39 8.33 -24.95 0.65
C ASP A 39 8.71 -25.10 -0.82
N ASN A 40 8.55 -24.02 -1.60
CA ASN A 40 8.80 -24.00 -3.03
C ASN A 40 9.45 -22.67 -3.45
N PRO A 41 10.49 -22.68 -4.31
CA PRO A 41 11.08 -21.46 -4.88
C PRO A 41 10.07 -20.52 -5.55
N LEU A 42 8.96 -21.03 -6.09
CA LEU A 42 7.88 -20.20 -6.65
C LEU A 42 7.17 -19.36 -5.57
N GLU A 43 6.99 -19.88 -4.36
CA GLU A 43 6.37 -19.13 -3.27
C GLU A 43 7.20 -17.92 -2.88
N PHE A 44 8.54 -18.06 -2.90
CA PHE A 44 9.44 -16.94 -2.71
C PHE A 44 9.27 -15.88 -3.81
N ILE A 45 9.26 -16.29 -5.10
CA ILE A 45 9.05 -15.35 -6.23
C ILE A 45 7.70 -14.63 -6.10
N PHE A 46 6.60 -15.36 -5.88
CA PHE A 46 5.28 -14.75 -5.76
C PHE A 46 5.16 -13.87 -4.53
N SER A 47 5.81 -14.22 -3.41
CA SER A 47 5.84 -13.37 -2.22
C SER A 47 6.62 -12.08 -2.47
N LEU A 48 7.72 -12.14 -3.22
CA LEU A 48 8.45 -10.94 -3.64
C LEU A 48 7.64 -10.07 -4.62
N ILE A 49 6.94 -10.68 -5.59
CA ILE A 49 6.01 -9.94 -6.48
C ILE A 49 4.91 -9.29 -5.65
N SER A 50 4.30 -10.02 -4.72
CA SER A 50 3.22 -9.53 -3.86
C SER A 50 3.69 -8.42 -2.91
N ASN A 51 4.95 -8.48 -2.46
CA ASN A 51 5.58 -7.41 -1.68
C ASN A 51 5.79 -6.14 -2.51
N SER A 52 6.42 -6.27 -3.70
CA SER A 52 6.82 -5.14 -4.53
C SER A 52 5.64 -4.53 -5.31
N VAL A 53 4.73 -5.36 -5.83
CA VAL A 53 3.55 -4.87 -6.57
C VAL A 53 2.44 -4.54 -5.58
N GLY A 54 2.42 -3.29 -5.12
CA GLY A 54 1.47 -2.80 -4.12
C GLY A 54 0.42 -1.83 -4.67
N LEU A 55 -0.33 -1.21 -3.75
CA LEU A 55 -1.30 -0.15 -4.04
C LEU A 55 -0.65 1.04 -4.79
N GLY A 56 0.65 1.27 -4.54
CA GLY A 56 1.44 2.31 -5.19
C GLY A 56 1.51 2.18 -6.71
N ASN A 57 1.53 0.96 -7.25
CA ASN A 57 1.60 0.73 -8.70
C ASN A 57 0.29 1.15 -9.39
N VAL A 58 -0.85 1.05 -8.71
CA VAL A 58 -2.18 1.32 -9.29
C VAL A 58 -2.60 2.78 -9.18
N TRP A 59 -2.29 3.49 -8.10
CA TRP A 59 -2.70 4.91 -7.98
C TRP A 59 -1.53 5.89 -7.90
N ARG A 60 -0.41 5.52 -7.29
CA ARG A 60 0.67 6.47 -6.99
C ARG A 60 1.53 6.69 -8.22
N PHE A 61 1.94 5.60 -8.88
CA PHE A 61 2.72 5.69 -10.11
C PHE A 61 1.99 6.47 -11.22
N PRO A 62 0.71 6.18 -11.54
CA PRO A 62 -0.02 6.94 -12.56
C PRO A 62 -0.19 8.41 -12.19
N TYR A 63 -0.48 8.71 -10.92
CA TYR A 63 -0.55 10.09 -10.42
C TYR A 63 0.79 10.84 -10.58
N LEU A 64 1.90 10.22 -10.16
CA LEU A 64 3.24 10.81 -10.27
C LEU A 64 3.65 10.99 -11.74
N ALA A 65 3.35 10.02 -12.60
CA ALA A 65 3.61 10.10 -14.02
C ALA A 65 2.84 11.26 -14.65
N ALA A 66 1.53 11.40 -14.38
CA ALA A 66 0.75 12.54 -14.85
C ALA A 66 1.31 13.88 -14.33
N LYS A 67 1.58 14.01 -13.04
CA LYS A 67 2.05 15.26 -12.46
C LYS A 67 3.46 15.66 -12.92
N SER A 68 4.32 14.69 -13.23
CA SER A 68 5.76 14.89 -13.41
C SER A 68 6.24 14.73 -14.85
N GLY A 69 5.36 14.91 -15.83
CA GLY A 69 5.77 14.96 -17.25
C GLY A 69 5.07 13.98 -18.19
N GLY A 70 4.06 13.25 -17.73
CA GLY A 70 3.43 12.18 -18.53
C GLY A 70 4.46 11.12 -18.89
N GLY A 71 4.55 10.78 -20.19
CA GLY A 71 5.51 9.80 -20.69
C GLY A 71 6.98 10.19 -20.44
N ALA A 72 7.27 11.48 -20.29
CA ALA A 72 8.63 11.96 -20.00
C ALA A 72 9.13 11.51 -18.62
N PHE A 73 8.22 11.26 -17.66
CA PHE A 73 8.55 10.74 -16.32
C PHE A 73 9.17 9.34 -16.35
N LEU A 74 8.90 8.55 -17.40
CA LEU A 74 9.44 7.20 -17.54
C LEU A 74 10.97 7.19 -17.65
N ILE A 75 11.58 8.26 -18.16
CA ILE A 75 13.04 8.37 -18.29
C ILE A 75 13.74 8.40 -16.92
N PRO A 76 13.49 9.39 -16.04
CA PRO A 76 14.10 9.40 -14.71
C PRO A 76 13.66 8.18 -13.89
N TYR A 77 12.43 7.69 -14.07
CA TYR A 77 11.98 6.47 -13.42
C TYR A 77 12.85 5.27 -13.80
N PHE A 78 12.99 4.91 -15.09
CA PHE A 78 13.79 3.75 -15.50
C PHE A 78 15.27 3.89 -15.16
N ILE A 79 15.85 5.09 -15.30
CA ILE A 79 17.25 5.34 -14.93
C ILE A 79 17.47 5.00 -13.45
N LEU A 80 16.67 5.58 -12.55
CA LEU A 80 16.81 5.34 -11.11
C LEU A 80 16.41 3.91 -10.73
N TYR A 81 15.44 3.32 -11.42
CA TYR A 81 14.97 1.96 -11.17
C TYR A 81 16.09 0.94 -11.42
N PHE A 82 16.77 1.02 -12.58
CA PHE A 82 17.81 0.06 -12.92
C PHE A 82 19.19 0.38 -12.33
N LEU A 83 19.54 1.67 -12.17
CA LEU A 83 20.87 2.05 -11.65
C LEU A 83 20.94 2.08 -10.11
N ILE A 84 19.80 2.29 -9.43
CA ILE A 84 19.77 2.40 -7.96
C ILE A 84 18.87 1.33 -7.37
N GLY A 85 17.63 1.22 -7.86
CA GLY A 85 16.62 0.32 -7.30
C GLY A 85 17.04 -1.16 -7.36
N ALA A 86 17.34 -1.66 -8.56
CA ALA A 86 17.70 -3.05 -8.76
C ALA A 86 18.99 -3.46 -8.00
N PRO A 87 20.09 -2.68 -8.00
CA PRO A 87 21.27 -3.02 -7.20
C PRO A 87 21.01 -3.10 -5.70
N ILE A 88 20.24 -2.16 -5.13
CA ILE A 88 19.88 -2.21 -3.69
C ILE A 88 18.97 -3.40 -3.41
N TYR A 89 18.00 -3.68 -4.29
CA TYR A 89 17.15 -4.87 -4.17
C TYR A 89 17.98 -6.17 -4.14
N TYR A 90 18.97 -6.27 -5.03
CA TYR A 90 19.92 -7.39 -5.03
C TYR A 90 20.72 -7.46 -3.73
N LEU A 91 21.21 -6.32 -3.24
CA LEU A 91 21.98 -6.23 -2.00
C LEU A 91 21.19 -6.75 -0.80
N GLU A 92 19.93 -6.33 -0.64
CA GLU A 92 19.06 -6.79 0.46
C GLU A 92 18.80 -8.30 0.40
N LEU A 93 18.48 -8.83 -0.79
CA LEU A 93 18.27 -10.26 -0.96
C LEU A 93 19.54 -11.08 -0.70
N ALA A 94 20.67 -10.58 -1.18
CA ALA A 94 21.97 -11.22 -0.98
C ALA A 94 22.32 -11.25 0.51
N LEU A 95 22.16 -10.14 1.21
CA LEU A 95 22.47 -10.02 2.63
C LEU A 95 21.56 -10.92 3.48
N GLY A 96 20.25 -10.94 3.21
CA GLY A 96 19.31 -11.79 3.93
C GLY A 96 19.58 -13.28 3.69
N GLN A 97 19.75 -13.71 2.44
CA GLN A 97 20.05 -15.12 2.13
C GLN A 97 21.41 -15.57 2.66
N PHE A 98 22.46 -14.73 2.53
CA PHE A 98 23.81 -15.07 2.99
C PHE A 98 23.89 -15.19 4.52
N SER A 99 23.23 -14.27 5.24
CA SER A 99 23.27 -14.25 6.70
C SER A 99 22.21 -15.15 7.35
N SER A 100 21.21 -15.60 6.60
CA SER A 100 20.00 -16.27 7.09
C SER A 100 19.35 -15.52 8.24
N ARG A 101 19.35 -14.18 8.14
CA ARG A 101 18.94 -13.24 9.19
C ARG A 101 18.18 -12.07 8.61
N GLY A 102 17.23 -11.56 9.40
CA GLY A 102 16.52 -10.33 9.14
C GLY A 102 17.33 -9.07 9.48
N PRO A 103 16.73 -7.89 9.26
CA PRO A 103 17.43 -6.61 9.38
C PRO A 103 17.97 -6.34 10.79
N ALA A 104 17.34 -6.86 11.85
CA ALA A 104 17.78 -6.68 13.23
C ALA A 104 19.19 -7.23 13.49
N THR A 105 19.52 -8.36 12.88
CA THR A 105 20.74 -9.12 13.17
C THR A 105 21.70 -9.22 11.98
N ALA A 106 21.26 -8.93 10.76
CA ALA A 106 22.11 -8.89 9.56
C ALA A 106 23.27 -7.87 9.70
N PHE A 107 23.00 -6.68 10.23
CA PHE A 107 24.01 -5.63 10.42
C PHE A 107 24.96 -5.85 11.61
N LEU A 108 24.87 -6.99 12.32
CA LEU A 108 25.89 -7.37 13.31
C LEU A 108 27.29 -7.52 12.69
N LEU A 109 27.37 -7.69 11.36
CA LEU A 109 28.61 -7.69 10.59
C LEU A 109 29.41 -6.38 10.73
N ALA A 110 28.74 -5.25 11.00
CA ALA A 110 29.37 -3.96 11.23
C ALA A 110 28.85 -3.35 12.55
N LYS A 111 29.53 -3.67 13.66
CA LYS A 111 29.08 -3.32 15.03
C LYS A 111 28.71 -1.85 15.26
N GLY A 112 29.38 -0.91 14.58
CA GLY A 112 29.08 0.53 14.68
C GLY A 112 27.83 0.99 13.91
N TRP A 113 27.27 0.12 13.05
CA TRP A 113 26.25 0.46 12.05
C TRP A 113 24.97 -0.36 12.19
N GLN A 114 24.78 -1.05 13.32
CA GLN A 114 23.56 -1.81 13.62
C GLN A 114 22.28 -0.96 13.55
N GLY A 115 22.41 0.36 13.73
CA GLY A 115 21.31 1.31 13.61
C GLY A 115 20.64 1.31 12.24
N VAL A 116 21.31 0.88 11.17
CA VAL A 116 20.71 0.75 9.83
C VAL A 116 19.56 -0.26 9.86
N GLY A 117 19.83 -1.46 10.40
CA GLY A 117 18.80 -2.51 10.55
C GLY A 117 17.61 -2.08 11.42
N PHE A 118 17.88 -1.39 12.54
CA PHE A 118 16.81 -0.85 13.37
C PHE A 118 16.01 0.27 12.67
N ALA A 119 16.66 1.09 11.84
CA ALA A 119 15.97 2.10 11.04
C ALA A 119 15.05 1.47 9.99
N MET A 120 15.45 0.35 9.35
CA MET A 120 14.59 -0.42 8.45
C MET A 120 13.36 -0.95 9.18
N ILE A 121 13.53 -1.51 10.39
CA ILE A 121 12.41 -2.01 11.20
C ILE A 121 11.44 -0.87 11.57
N ILE A 122 11.97 0.30 11.96
CA ILE A 122 11.13 1.47 12.26
C ILE A 122 10.37 1.93 11.02
N ASN A 123 11.02 2.00 9.85
CA ASN A 123 10.34 2.31 8.59
C ASN A 123 9.21 1.31 8.31
N SER A 124 9.46 0.01 8.50
CA SER A 124 8.46 -1.04 8.29
C SER A 124 7.28 -0.91 9.25
N VAL A 125 7.54 -0.68 10.54
CA VAL A 125 6.50 -0.48 11.57
C VAL A 125 5.65 0.75 11.25
N LEU A 126 6.27 1.88 10.90
CA LEU A 126 5.51 3.08 10.53
C LEU A 126 4.65 2.83 9.28
N CYS A 127 5.21 2.13 8.29
CA CYS A 127 4.52 1.78 7.06
C CYS A 127 3.32 0.87 7.30
N MET A 128 3.52 -0.26 7.98
CA MET A 128 2.47 -1.25 8.21
C MET A 128 1.27 -0.67 8.97
N LEU A 129 1.49 0.31 9.87
CA LEU A 129 0.42 0.93 10.65
C LEU A 129 -0.50 1.77 9.76
N TYR A 130 0.05 2.67 8.94
CA TYR A 130 -0.78 3.51 8.07
C TYR A 130 -1.30 2.75 6.85
N TYR A 131 -0.52 1.82 6.32
CA TYR A 131 -0.89 1.06 5.13
C TYR A 131 -2.10 0.16 5.42
N ASN A 132 -2.20 -0.42 6.62
CA ASN A 132 -3.36 -1.22 6.98
C ASN A 132 -4.66 -0.40 7.17
N VAL A 133 -4.56 0.89 7.49
CA VAL A 133 -5.73 1.80 7.48
C VAL A 133 -6.25 1.96 6.05
N ILE A 134 -5.37 2.06 5.06
CA ILE A 134 -5.79 2.12 3.66
C ILE A 134 -6.44 0.80 3.21
N ILE A 135 -5.87 -0.35 3.62
CA ILE A 135 -6.46 -1.67 3.38
C ILE A 135 -7.86 -1.76 4.01
N SER A 136 -8.06 -1.18 5.19
CA SER A 136 -9.37 -1.14 5.84
C SER A 136 -10.42 -0.35 5.03
N TRP A 137 -10.00 0.71 4.33
CA TRP A 137 -10.88 1.43 3.41
C TRP A 137 -11.25 0.54 2.23
N ALA A 138 -10.26 -0.09 1.59
CA ALA A 138 -10.51 -1.04 0.50
C ALA A 138 -11.45 -2.18 0.93
N LEU A 139 -11.31 -2.67 2.16
CA LEU A 139 -12.16 -3.70 2.73
C LEU A 139 -13.61 -3.23 2.90
N PHE A 140 -13.80 -2.02 3.41
CA PHE A 140 -15.12 -1.41 3.54
C PHE A 140 -15.81 -1.21 2.18
N TYR A 141 -15.08 -0.72 1.19
CA TYR A 141 -15.59 -0.57 -0.18
C TYR A 141 -15.90 -1.92 -0.84
N PHE A 142 -15.05 -2.94 -0.66
CA PHE A 142 -15.28 -4.29 -1.15
C PHE A 142 -16.57 -4.89 -0.59
N ILE A 143 -16.76 -4.84 0.74
CA ILE A 143 -17.99 -5.31 1.40
C ILE A 143 -19.21 -4.53 0.90
N SER A 144 -19.08 -3.21 0.75
CA SER A 144 -20.16 -2.34 0.25
C SER A 144 -20.52 -2.59 -1.22
N SER A 145 -19.61 -3.16 -2.01
CA SER A 145 -19.79 -3.42 -3.44
C SER A 145 -20.74 -4.57 -3.76
N PHE A 146 -21.06 -5.43 -2.78
CA PHE A 146 -22.04 -6.51 -2.94
C PHE A 146 -23.49 -6.01 -3.01
N ARG A 147 -23.73 -4.72 -2.84
CA ARG A 147 -25.05 -4.11 -3.04
C ARG A 147 -25.35 -3.97 -4.53
N THR A 148 -26.63 -4.17 -4.90
CA THR A 148 -27.12 -3.96 -6.27
C THR A 148 -27.01 -2.49 -6.70
N ASN A 149 -27.26 -1.57 -5.77
CA ASN A 149 -26.99 -0.15 -5.94
C ASN A 149 -25.80 0.25 -5.06
N LEU A 150 -24.72 0.70 -5.69
CA LEU A 150 -23.53 1.19 -5.00
C LEU A 150 -23.86 2.45 -4.19
N LEU A 151 -23.34 2.53 -2.96
CA LEU A 151 -23.64 3.61 -2.02
C LEU A 151 -23.13 4.98 -2.47
N TRP A 152 -22.13 5.01 -3.35
CA TRP A 152 -21.56 6.23 -3.93
C TRP A 152 -22.17 6.60 -5.29
N LYS A 153 -23.14 5.85 -5.81
CA LYS A 153 -23.76 6.12 -7.12
C LYS A 153 -24.81 7.24 -7.10
N LYS A 154 -25.40 7.52 -5.93
CA LYS A 154 -26.50 8.50 -5.78
C LYS A 154 -26.31 9.36 -4.53
N CYS A 155 -26.86 10.56 -4.59
CA CYS A 155 -27.12 11.40 -3.41
C CYS A 155 -28.44 10.99 -2.74
N GLY A 156 -28.68 11.49 -1.52
CA GLY A 156 -29.93 11.26 -0.78
C GLY A 156 -29.79 10.31 0.42
N TYR A 157 -28.56 10.03 0.83
CA TYR A 157 -28.29 9.37 2.11
C TYR A 157 -28.10 10.39 3.24
N TRP A 158 -28.17 9.94 4.49
CA TRP A 158 -28.04 10.81 5.68
C TRP A 158 -26.66 11.45 5.85
N TRP A 159 -25.64 10.98 5.13
CA TRP A 159 -24.31 11.58 5.10
C TRP A 159 -24.12 12.55 3.95
N ASN A 160 -25.12 12.73 3.08
CA ASN A 160 -25.03 13.70 2.00
C ASN A 160 -25.54 15.06 2.45
N ASP A 161 -24.82 16.11 2.08
CA ASP A 161 -25.27 17.49 2.24
C ASP A 161 -25.84 18.05 0.92
N ALA A 162 -26.35 19.29 0.96
CA ALA A 162 -26.97 19.92 -0.21
C ALA A 162 -25.99 20.10 -1.39
N ARG A 163 -24.67 20.06 -1.19
CA ARG A 163 -23.66 20.20 -2.25
C ARG A 163 -23.48 18.93 -3.08
N CYS A 164 -24.07 17.81 -2.66
CA CYS A 164 -23.95 16.52 -3.33
C CYS A 164 -24.57 16.56 -4.72
N PHE A 165 -23.84 16.15 -5.74
CA PHE A 165 -24.42 15.93 -7.07
C PHE A 165 -23.90 14.64 -7.72
N VAL A 166 -24.70 14.12 -8.66
CA VAL A 166 -24.32 12.98 -9.51
C VAL A 166 -24.00 13.53 -10.90
N PRO A 167 -22.74 13.48 -11.36
CA PRO A 167 -22.40 13.88 -12.72
C PRO A 167 -23.18 13.06 -13.76
N GLY A 168 -23.67 13.70 -14.83
CA GLY A 168 -24.35 13.00 -15.93
C GLY A 168 -25.79 12.51 -15.67
N ALA A 169 -26.30 12.58 -14.43
CA ALA A 169 -27.70 12.29 -14.14
C ALA A 169 -28.58 13.53 -14.39
N ASP A 170 -29.58 13.41 -15.27
CA ASP A 170 -30.68 14.37 -15.34
C ASP A 170 -31.53 14.29 -14.06
N SER A 171 -31.87 15.46 -13.48
CA SER A 171 -32.69 15.73 -12.26
C SER A 171 -31.96 15.56 -10.90
N SER A 172 -31.81 16.57 -10.03
CA SER A 172 -32.81 17.48 -9.43
C SER A 172 -32.24 18.90 -9.17
N SER A 173 -31.50 19.46 -10.14
CA SER A 173 -30.96 20.81 -10.00
C SER A 173 -31.69 21.82 -10.87
N PHE A 174 -32.51 22.68 -10.26
CA PHE A 174 -33.23 23.75 -10.97
C PHE A 174 -32.29 24.95 -11.15
N ARG A 175 -32.13 25.43 -12.38
CA ARG A 175 -31.38 26.66 -12.68
C ARG A 175 -32.35 27.83 -12.80
N VAL A 176 -32.23 28.82 -11.92
CA VAL A 176 -32.93 30.12 -12.06
C VAL A 176 -31.86 31.19 -12.22
N ASN A 177 -31.87 31.95 -13.30
CA ASN A 177 -30.95 33.09 -13.49
C ASN A 177 -29.45 32.78 -13.23
N GLY A 178 -28.97 31.60 -13.61
CA GLY A 178 -27.56 31.20 -13.47
C GLY A 178 -27.17 30.64 -12.10
N THR A 179 -28.04 30.69 -11.09
CA THR A 179 -27.87 29.98 -9.82
C THR A 179 -28.50 28.60 -9.90
N THR A 180 -27.81 27.59 -9.33
CA THR A 180 -28.29 26.22 -9.37
C THR A 180 -28.73 25.76 -7.99
N TYR A 181 -30.02 25.51 -7.82
CA TYR A 181 -30.61 25.01 -6.58
C TYR A 181 -30.56 23.50 -6.58
N ASN A 182 -30.10 22.90 -5.49
CA ASN A 182 -30.15 21.45 -5.31
C ASN A 182 -31.20 21.12 -4.26
N CYS A 183 -32.21 20.35 -4.65
CA CYS A 183 -33.35 20.07 -3.81
C CYS A 183 -33.28 18.60 -3.38
N THR A 184 -33.19 18.36 -2.07
CA THR A 184 -33.33 17.02 -1.49
C THR A 184 -34.79 16.71 -1.26
N GLU A 185 -35.23 15.53 -1.69
CA GLU A 185 -36.57 15.01 -1.41
C GLU A 185 -36.65 14.66 0.10
N PRO A 186 -37.60 15.22 0.87
CA PRO A 186 -37.68 14.96 2.31
C PRO A 186 -38.14 13.51 2.55
N GLN A 187 -37.26 12.66 3.06
CA GLN A 187 -37.59 11.24 3.30
C GLN A 187 -38.52 10.99 4.49
N PHE A 188 -38.83 11.97 5.36
CA PHE A 188 -39.52 11.70 6.63
C PHE A 188 -40.47 12.77 7.19
N LEU A 189 -40.97 13.72 6.39
CA LEU A 189 -42.00 14.67 6.87
C LEU A 189 -43.10 14.83 5.82
N ASN A 190 -44.37 14.80 6.25
CA ASN A 190 -45.55 15.21 5.49
C ASN A 190 -45.51 16.72 5.17
N ARG A 191 -44.41 17.21 4.57
CA ARG A 191 -44.21 18.59 4.15
C ARG A 191 -43.80 18.57 2.68
N THR A 192 -44.61 19.18 1.84
CA THR A 192 -44.40 19.39 0.40
C THR A 192 -43.41 20.53 0.10
N GLU A 193 -42.53 20.87 1.04
CA GLU A 193 -41.49 21.88 0.84
C GLU A 193 -40.16 21.18 0.54
N TYR A 194 -39.73 21.28 -0.71
CA TYR A 194 -38.36 20.97 -1.10
C TYR A 194 -37.41 21.96 -0.42
N LEU A 195 -36.53 21.47 0.46
CA LEU A 195 -35.47 22.30 1.02
C LEU A 195 -34.41 22.49 -0.08
N CYS A 196 -34.47 23.61 -0.77
CA CYS A 196 -33.53 23.94 -1.84
C CYS A 196 -32.55 25.00 -1.33
N GLU A 197 -31.30 24.61 -1.12
CA GLU A 197 -30.24 25.56 -0.77
C GLU A 197 -29.63 26.17 -2.04
N GLN A 198 -29.33 27.47 -2.00
CA GLN A 198 -28.60 28.15 -3.07
C GLN A 198 -27.13 27.74 -2.98
N ILE A 199 -26.60 27.11 -4.03
CA ILE A 199 -25.22 26.63 -4.05
C ILE A 199 -24.52 27.18 -5.28
N ASN A 200 -23.36 27.79 -5.08
CA ASN A 200 -22.50 28.20 -6.19
C ASN A 200 -22.07 26.95 -6.97
N ALA A 201 -22.08 27.03 -8.31
CA ALA A 201 -21.74 25.88 -9.14
C ALA A 201 -20.32 25.33 -8.88
N THR A 202 -19.42 26.16 -8.35
CA THR A 202 -18.04 25.82 -7.97
C THR A 202 -17.93 25.00 -6.69
N ASP A 203 -18.95 25.00 -5.84
CA ASP A 203 -18.89 24.41 -4.49
C ASP A 203 -19.52 23.01 -4.42
N ARG A 204 -19.86 22.45 -5.59
CA ARG A 204 -20.49 21.15 -5.75
C ARG A 204 -19.49 20.01 -5.57
N VAL A 205 -19.91 18.94 -4.91
CA VAL A 205 -19.08 17.78 -4.58
C VAL A 205 -19.79 16.51 -5.05
N THR A 206 -19.06 15.57 -5.65
CA THR A 206 -19.69 14.35 -6.19
C THR A 206 -20.19 13.44 -5.07
N ALA A 207 -21.18 12.60 -5.36
CA ALA A 207 -21.67 11.59 -4.43
C ALA A 207 -20.55 10.66 -3.91
N THR A 208 -19.61 10.30 -4.80
CA THR A 208 -18.44 9.48 -4.44
C THR A 208 -17.48 10.21 -3.51
N GLU A 209 -17.21 11.49 -3.75
CA GLU A 209 -16.34 12.29 -2.88
C GLU A 209 -16.96 12.47 -1.49
N GLN A 210 -18.28 12.72 -1.41
CA GLN A 210 -18.97 12.78 -0.12
C GLN A 210 -19.01 11.43 0.61
N PHE A 211 -19.17 10.32 -0.11
CA PHE A 211 -19.09 8.99 0.48
C PHE A 211 -17.72 8.77 1.14
N PHE A 212 -16.63 9.16 0.48
CA PHE A 212 -15.30 9.06 1.05
C PHE A 212 -15.09 10.03 2.23
N PHE A 213 -15.29 11.32 2.04
CA PHE A 213 -14.94 12.31 3.07
C PHE A 213 -15.95 12.47 4.19
N GLN A 214 -17.25 12.25 3.96
CA GLN A 214 -18.29 12.47 4.98
C GLN A 214 -18.69 11.18 5.70
N LEU A 215 -18.88 10.09 4.97
CA LEU A 215 -19.25 8.80 5.59
C LEU A 215 -18.03 8.07 6.16
N LEU A 216 -17.04 7.79 5.32
CA LEU A 216 -15.91 6.94 5.71
C LEU A 216 -14.93 7.69 6.63
N LEU A 217 -14.50 8.88 6.22
CA LEU A 217 -13.50 9.66 6.95
C LEU A 217 -14.13 10.64 7.96
N ASN A 218 -15.30 11.19 7.62
CA ASN A 218 -15.97 12.29 8.31
C ASN A 218 -14.99 13.42 8.68
N LYS A 219 -14.41 14.05 7.65
CA LYS A 219 -13.39 15.09 7.79
C LYS A 219 -13.91 16.25 8.65
N SER A 220 -13.20 16.58 9.73
CA SER A 220 -13.44 17.78 10.53
C SER A 220 -12.53 18.91 10.06
N ASN A 221 -13.05 20.14 10.01
CA ASN A 221 -12.26 21.32 9.62
C ASN A 221 -11.45 21.93 10.77
N LYS A 222 -11.49 21.35 11.98
CA LYS A 222 -10.82 21.88 13.19
C LYS A 222 -9.85 20.87 13.77
N PHE A 223 -8.56 21.23 13.85
CA PHE A 223 -7.49 20.38 14.39
C PHE A 223 -7.67 20.01 15.88
N GLU A 224 -8.45 20.78 16.64
CA GLU A 224 -8.64 20.56 18.08
C GLU A 224 -9.67 19.46 18.41
N ASP A 225 -10.51 19.06 17.45
CA ASP A 225 -11.55 18.07 17.68
C ASP A 225 -11.05 16.65 17.42
N PHE A 226 -10.21 16.13 18.33
CA PHE A 226 -9.64 14.79 18.24
C PHE A 226 -10.69 13.69 17.95
N GLY A 227 -11.93 13.92 18.38
CA GLY A 227 -13.07 13.05 18.12
C GLY A 227 -12.90 11.63 18.67
N ARG A 228 -13.89 10.79 18.41
CA ARG A 228 -13.86 9.35 18.71
C ARG A 228 -13.57 8.54 17.45
N PRO A 229 -12.95 7.35 17.56
CA PRO A 229 -12.80 6.42 16.46
C PRO A 229 -14.14 6.16 15.76
N ARG A 230 -14.16 6.25 14.43
CA ARG A 230 -15.39 6.03 13.64
C ARG A 230 -15.65 4.53 13.50
N ALA A 231 -16.89 4.12 13.78
CA ALA A 231 -17.25 2.70 13.84
C ALA A 231 -16.95 1.94 12.54
N TYR A 232 -17.34 2.47 11.37
CA TYR A 232 -17.13 1.80 10.08
C TYR A 232 -15.64 1.52 9.76
N PRO A 233 -14.74 2.53 9.72
CA PRO A 233 -13.33 2.26 9.48
C PRO A 233 -12.65 1.52 10.65
N ALA A 234 -13.07 1.72 11.91
CA ALA A 234 -12.49 1.00 13.05
C ALA A 234 -12.79 -0.51 13.01
N VAL A 235 -14.02 -0.91 12.68
CA VAL A 235 -14.39 -2.32 12.50
C VAL A 235 -13.67 -2.92 11.29
N SER A 236 -13.60 -2.18 10.19
CA SER A 236 -12.88 -2.63 8.99
C SER A 236 -11.38 -2.77 9.25
N LEU A 237 -10.79 -1.91 10.09
CA LEU A 237 -9.39 -1.97 10.50
C LEU A 237 -9.11 -3.17 11.41
N LEU A 238 -10.02 -3.48 12.33
CA LEU A 238 -9.95 -4.70 13.14
C LEU A 238 -9.96 -5.94 12.25
N LEU A 239 -10.89 -6.00 11.29
CA LEU A 239 -10.99 -7.10 10.35
C LEU A 239 -9.74 -7.22 9.47
N ALA A 240 -9.18 -6.10 9.01
CA ALA A 240 -7.94 -6.09 8.24
C ALA A 240 -6.75 -6.68 9.03
N TRP A 241 -6.58 -6.29 10.30
CA TRP A 241 -5.54 -6.88 11.17
C TRP A 241 -5.76 -8.37 11.45
N ILE A 242 -7.02 -8.82 11.59
CA ILE A 242 -7.34 -10.25 11.72
C ILE A 242 -6.93 -11.02 10.46
N ILE A 243 -7.25 -10.49 9.27
CA ILE A 243 -6.86 -11.11 7.98
C ILE A 243 -5.34 -11.18 7.86
N VAL A 244 -4.62 -10.09 8.17
CA VAL A 244 -3.15 -10.06 8.15
C VAL A 244 -2.57 -11.10 9.08
N GLY A 245 -3.01 -11.11 10.35
CA GLY A 245 -2.54 -12.05 11.36
C GLY A 245 -2.79 -13.51 10.96
N ALA A 246 -3.98 -13.82 10.43
CA ALA A 246 -4.32 -15.16 9.96
C ALA A 246 -3.43 -15.62 8.78
N CYS A 247 -3.15 -14.73 7.83
CA CYS A 247 -2.34 -15.06 6.65
C CYS A 247 -0.86 -15.29 7.00
N ILE A 248 -0.32 -14.60 8.01
CA ILE A 248 1.10 -14.70 8.39
C ILE A 248 1.34 -15.59 9.62
N ILE A 249 0.32 -16.24 10.18
CA ILE A 249 0.43 -16.93 11.49
C ILE A 249 1.52 -18.02 11.49
N ARG A 250 1.67 -18.76 10.38
CA ARG A 250 2.74 -19.75 10.16
C ARG A 250 3.94 -19.23 9.34
N GLY A 251 4.10 -17.91 9.25
CA GLY A 251 5.21 -17.27 8.52
C GLY A 251 5.18 -17.55 7.03
N VAL A 252 6.36 -17.79 6.44
CA VAL A 252 6.55 -18.01 4.99
C VAL A 252 5.73 -19.19 4.45
N LYS A 253 5.48 -20.23 5.27
CA LYS A 253 4.68 -21.41 4.89
C LYS A 253 3.19 -21.11 4.64
N SER A 254 2.66 -20.06 5.28
CA SER A 254 1.27 -19.63 5.11
C SER A 254 1.18 -18.47 4.13
N SER A 255 2.00 -17.44 4.34
CA SER A 255 2.02 -16.25 3.47
C SER A 255 2.42 -16.58 2.04
N GLY A 256 3.35 -17.52 1.81
CA GLY A 256 3.72 -18.00 0.49
C GLY A 256 2.58 -18.64 -0.31
N LYS A 257 1.63 -19.30 0.38
CA LYS A 257 0.44 -19.88 -0.27
C LYS A 257 -0.59 -18.80 -0.64
N VAL A 258 -0.75 -17.81 0.22
CA VAL A 258 -1.60 -16.65 -0.06
C VAL A 258 -0.98 -15.77 -1.17
N ALA A 259 0.34 -15.80 -1.33
CA ALA A 259 1.07 -15.06 -2.36
C ALA A 259 0.65 -15.43 -3.79
N TYR A 260 0.29 -16.69 -4.06
CA TYR A 260 -0.21 -17.09 -5.39
C TYR A 260 -1.44 -16.27 -5.82
N PHE A 261 -2.40 -16.09 -4.91
CA PHE A 261 -3.58 -15.30 -5.20
C PHE A 261 -3.26 -13.80 -5.25
N THR A 262 -2.57 -13.30 -4.21
CA THR A 262 -2.30 -11.86 -4.08
C THR A 262 -1.37 -11.30 -5.17
N ALA A 263 -0.46 -12.11 -5.70
CA ALA A 263 0.39 -11.73 -6.82
C ALA A 263 -0.33 -11.83 -8.17
N ILE A 264 -1.11 -12.88 -8.44
CA ILE A 264 -1.66 -13.15 -9.79
C ILE A 264 -2.98 -12.39 -10.04
N PHE A 265 -3.87 -12.38 -9.06
CA PHE A 265 -5.22 -11.82 -9.22
C PHE A 265 -5.24 -10.36 -9.69
N PRO A 266 -4.35 -9.47 -9.20
CA PRO A 266 -4.31 -8.09 -9.70
C PRO A 266 -4.07 -7.96 -11.19
N TYR A 267 -3.21 -8.81 -11.79
CA TYR A 267 -2.96 -8.78 -13.23
C TYR A 267 -4.20 -9.16 -14.04
N ILE A 268 -4.98 -10.13 -13.56
CA ILE A 268 -6.25 -10.52 -14.18
C ILE A 268 -7.20 -9.32 -14.18
N VAL A 269 -7.34 -8.64 -13.05
CA VAL A 269 -8.24 -7.48 -12.95
C VAL A 269 -7.75 -6.30 -13.77
N LEU A 270 -6.45 -6.00 -13.77
CA LEU A 270 -5.88 -4.94 -14.62
C LEU A 270 -6.14 -5.21 -16.12
N LEU A 271 -6.00 -6.47 -16.56
CA LEU A 271 -6.33 -6.88 -17.93
C LEU A 271 -7.82 -6.72 -18.24
N VAL A 272 -8.71 -7.11 -17.33
CA VAL A 272 -10.16 -6.91 -17.49
C VAL A 272 -10.50 -5.42 -17.57
N LEU A 273 -9.91 -4.59 -16.69
CA LEU A 273 -10.18 -3.14 -16.66
C LEU A 273 -9.67 -2.42 -17.89
N ILE A 274 -8.49 -2.77 -18.41
CA ILE A 274 -7.97 -2.13 -19.64
C ILE A 274 -8.79 -2.54 -20.86
N ILE A 275 -9.19 -3.81 -20.98
CA ILE A 275 -10.06 -4.27 -22.07
C ILE A 275 -11.41 -3.55 -21.98
N GLN A 276 -12.05 -3.57 -20.81
CA GLN A 276 -13.33 -2.90 -20.59
C GLN A 276 -13.26 -1.41 -20.91
N SER A 277 -12.25 -0.71 -20.40
CA SER A 277 -12.10 0.73 -20.61
C SER A 277 -11.83 1.06 -22.06
N SER A 278 -11.06 0.24 -22.77
CA SER A 278 -10.76 0.43 -24.19
C SER A 278 -11.98 0.22 -25.10
N LEU A 279 -12.98 -0.55 -24.65
CA LEU A 279 -14.26 -0.69 -25.33
C LEU A 279 -15.20 0.51 -25.13
N LEU A 280 -14.92 1.36 -24.14
CA LEU A 280 -15.70 2.56 -23.84
C LEU A 280 -15.17 3.77 -24.62
N ASN A 281 -16.09 4.67 -24.98
CA ASN A 281 -15.75 5.90 -25.69
C ASN A 281 -14.92 6.83 -24.79
N GLY A 282 -13.83 7.40 -25.32
CA GLY A 282 -13.04 8.39 -24.57
C GLY A 282 -11.74 7.88 -23.94
N ALA A 283 -11.49 6.57 -23.95
CA ALA A 283 -10.28 6.00 -23.32
C ALA A 283 -8.98 6.58 -23.88
N ILE A 284 -8.96 6.87 -25.19
CA ILE A 284 -7.76 7.38 -25.87
C ILE A 284 -7.34 8.77 -25.36
N GLN A 285 -8.27 9.60 -24.88
CA GLN A 285 -7.99 10.93 -24.33
C GLN A 285 -7.13 10.82 -23.07
N GLY A 286 -7.47 9.89 -22.19
CA GLY A 286 -6.69 9.64 -20.98
C GLY A 286 -5.33 9.01 -21.28
N ILE A 287 -5.28 8.03 -22.19
CA ILE A 287 -4.00 7.43 -22.63
C ILE A 287 -3.07 8.48 -23.23
N LYS A 288 -3.60 9.42 -24.05
CA LYS A 288 -2.82 10.54 -24.56
C LYS A 288 -2.27 11.42 -23.43
N TYR A 289 -3.08 11.74 -22.42
CA TYR A 289 -2.62 12.49 -21.25
C TYR A 289 -1.48 11.79 -20.49
N TYR A 290 -1.52 10.45 -20.44
CA TYR A 290 -0.48 9.64 -19.82
C TYR A 290 0.82 9.58 -20.62
N VAL A 291 0.74 9.33 -21.93
CA VAL A 291 1.91 8.98 -22.76
C VAL A 291 2.58 10.21 -23.38
N ILE A 292 1.86 11.31 -23.64
CA ILE A 292 2.43 12.50 -24.27
C ILE A 292 3.50 13.11 -23.34
N PRO A 293 4.76 13.23 -23.79
CA PRO A 293 5.85 13.71 -22.95
C PRO A 293 5.82 15.24 -22.81
N ARG A 294 5.92 15.73 -21.57
CA ARG A 294 6.13 17.15 -21.23
C ARG A 294 7.56 17.35 -20.73
N TRP A 295 8.44 17.72 -21.65
CA TRP A 295 9.89 17.77 -21.43
C TRP A 295 10.30 18.84 -20.42
N GLU A 296 9.55 19.94 -20.30
CA GLU A 296 9.86 21.02 -19.34
C GLU A 296 9.84 20.55 -17.87
N LEU A 297 9.15 19.45 -17.57
CA LEU A 297 9.06 18.90 -16.22
C LEU A 297 10.22 17.96 -15.89
N VAL A 298 10.88 17.34 -16.87
CA VAL A 298 12.00 16.40 -16.61
C VAL A 298 13.24 17.11 -16.07
N ALA A 299 13.46 18.37 -16.46
CA ALA A 299 14.57 19.17 -15.96
C ALA A 299 14.42 19.59 -14.49
N LYS A 300 13.22 19.45 -13.91
CA LYS A 300 12.92 19.84 -12.53
C LYS A 300 13.38 18.79 -11.54
N PHE A 301 13.99 19.21 -10.43
CA PHE A 301 14.46 18.33 -9.37
C PHE A 301 13.33 17.48 -8.76
N GLU A 302 12.13 18.07 -8.62
CA GLU A 302 10.95 17.43 -8.05
C GLU A 302 10.56 16.16 -8.83
N THR A 303 10.77 16.14 -10.15
CA THR A 303 10.49 14.98 -11.00
C THR A 303 11.42 13.81 -10.68
N TRP A 304 12.71 14.08 -10.47
CA TRP A 304 13.70 13.07 -10.10
C TRP A 304 13.50 12.59 -8.66
N GLN A 305 13.16 13.51 -7.74
CA GLN A 305 12.82 13.17 -6.36
C GLN A 305 11.56 12.26 -6.31
N ALA A 306 10.54 12.58 -7.11
CA ALA A 306 9.34 11.76 -7.24
C ALA A 306 9.64 10.37 -7.81
N ALA A 307 10.48 10.31 -8.85
CA ALA A 307 10.93 9.04 -9.44
C ALA A 307 11.71 8.19 -8.44
N ALA A 308 12.69 8.76 -7.71
CA ALA A 308 13.44 8.07 -6.67
C ALA A 308 12.52 7.53 -5.57
N SER A 309 11.62 8.38 -5.06
CA SER A 309 10.66 7.98 -4.02
C SER A 309 9.73 6.86 -4.49
N GLN A 310 9.33 6.87 -5.77
CA GLN A 310 8.52 5.82 -6.36
C GLN A 310 9.31 4.51 -6.49
N VAL A 311 10.57 4.54 -6.92
CA VAL A 311 11.43 3.35 -7.03
C VAL A 311 11.59 2.67 -5.66
N PHE A 312 11.99 3.43 -4.63
CA PHE A 312 12.18 2.90 -3.28
C PHE A 312 10.89 2.32 -2.70
N PHE A 313 9.78 3.03 -2.87
CA PHE A 313 8.49 2.58 -2.35
C PHE A 313 7.93 1.37 -3.10
N SER A 314 8.04 1.33 -4.44
CA SER A 314 7.55 0.23 -5.27
C SER A 314 8.34 -1.04 -5.00
N LEU A 315 9.67 -0.97 -5.01
CA LEU A 315 10.48 -2.15 -4.76
C LEU A 315 10.48 -2.60 -3.29
N GLY A 316 9.99 -1.77 -2.37
CA GLY A 316 10.02 -2.06 -0.93
C GLY A 316 11.44 -2.01 -0.34
N LEU A 317 12.26 -1.08 -0.85
CA LEU A 317 13.65 -0.93 -0.41
C LEU A 317 13.73 -0.28 0.97
N SER A 318 14.72 -0.68 1.74
CA SER A 318 15.07 -0.13 3.05
C SER A 318 13.97 -0.31 4.11
N PHE A 319 13.09 -1.29 3.90
CA PHE A 319 12.12 -1.79 4.89
C PHE A 319 12.58 -3.08 5.57
N GLY A 320 13.55 -3.79 4.99
CA GLY A 320 14.07 -5.05 5.53
C GLY A 320 13.16 -6.26 5.29
N SER A 321 12.05 -6.08 4.57
CA SER A 321 11.15 -7.17 4.16
C SER A 321 11.84 -8.12 3.17
N LEU A 322 12.64 -7.58 2.25
CA LEU A 322 13.44 -8.37 1.31
C LEU A 322 14.49 -9.22 2.04
N MET A 323 15.17 -8.65 3.03
CA MET A 323 16.10 -9.38 3.90
C MET A 323 15.37 -10.49 4.67
N ALA A 324 14.22 -10.17 5.30
CA ALA A 324 13.43 -11.15 6.05
C ALA A 324 12.96 -12.33 5.18
N TYR A 325 12.48 -12.05 3.96
CA TYR A 325 12.03 -13.11 3.04
C TYR A 325 13.19 -13.96 2.50
N SER A 326 14.32 -13.33 2.18
CA SER A 326 15.50 -14.05 1.69
C SER A 326 16.23 -14.83 2.78
N ALA A 327 16.09 -14.45 4.05
CA ALA A 327 16.62 -15.22 5.19
C ALA A 327 16.06 -16.65 5.28
N SER A 328 14.83 -16.85 4.78
CA SER A 328 14.17 -18.16 4.67
C SER A 328 14.55 -18.96 3.41
N ASN A 329 15.47 -18.45 2.57
CA ASN A 329 15.96 -19.20 1.41
C ASN A 329 17.07 -20.19 1.80
N LYS A 330 17.16 -21.27 1.02
CA LYS A 330 18.33 -22.13 0.99
C LYS A 330 19.55 -21.34 0.53
N PHE A 331 20.71 -21.58 1.14
CA PHE A 331 21.96 -20.87 0.83
C PHE A 331 22.34 -20.92 -0.66
N ASN A 332 22.15 -22.08 -1.31
CA ASN A 332 22.47 -22.29 -2.72
C ASN A 332 21.34 -21.88 -3.69
N ASN A 333 20.25 -21.26 -3.20
CA ASN A 333 19.16 -20.78 -4.06
C ASN A 333 19.66 -19.68 -4.99
N ASN A 334 19.37 -19.79 -6.29
CA ASN A 334 19.71 -18.75 -7.25
C ASN A 334 18.67 -17.62 -7.21
N PHE A 335 18.83 -16.72 -6.23
CA PHE A 335 17.95 -15.56 -6.06
C PHE A 335 18.15 -14.50 -7.14
N PHE A 336 19.29 -14.46 -7.85
CA PHE A 336 19.56 -13.44 -8.87
C PHE A 336 18.57 -13.53 -10.05
N ARG A 337 18.33 -14.74 -10.57
CA ARG A 337 17.35 -14.93 -11.66
C ARG A 337 15.93 -14.59 -11.19
N GLN A 338 15.60 -14.95 -9.96
CA GLN A 338 14.30 -14.67 -9.34
C GLN A 338 14.10 -13.16 -9.17
N MET A 339 15.11 -12.47 -8.67
CA MET A 339 15.17 -11.02 -8.53
C MET A 339 14.97 -10.30 -9.88
N CYS A 340 15.65 -10.74 -10.95
CA CYS A 340 15.45 -10.15 -12.28
C CYS A 340 14.00 -10.25 -12.77
N ILE A 341 13.33 -11.37 -12.50
CA ILE A 341 11.91 -11.56 -12.83
C ILE A 341 11.05 -10.57 -12.03
N VAL A 342 11.23 -10.51 -10.69
CA VAL A 342 10.41 -9.66 -9.82
C VAL A 342 10.57 -8.19 -10.16
N VAL A 343 11.82 -7.72 -10.29
CA VAL A 343 12.15 -6.32 -10.62
C VAL A 343 11.59 -5.94 -11.99
N SER A 344 11.64 -6.83 -12.98
CA SER A 344 11.01 -6.58 -14.28
C SER A 344 9.48 -6.51 -14.15
N CYS A 345 8.87 -7.46 -13.44
CA CYS A 345 7.43 -7.50 -13.22
C CYS A 345 6.93 -6.23 -12.53
N ASP A 346 7.55 -5.80 -11.43
CA ASP A 346 7.13 -4.58 -10.71
C ASP A 346 7.21 -3.33 -11.60
N CYS A 347 8.34 -3.16 -12.30
CA CYS A 347 8.57 -2.04 -13.22
C CYS A 347 7.47 -1.93 -14.29
N PHE A 348 7.20 -3.04 -15.00
CA PHE A 348 6.20 -3.07 -16.06
C PHE A 348 4.77 -3.02 -15.52
N THR A 349 4.53 -3.50 -14.29
CA THR A 349 3.19 -3.43 -13.68
C THR A 349 2.79 -1.99 -13.41
N GLY A 350 3.68 -1.14 -12.93
CA GLY A 350 3.40 0.29 -12.76
C GLY A 350 2.97 0.95 -14.07
N VAL A 351 3.72 0.70 -15.16
CA VAL A 351 3.42 1.21 -16.50
C VAL A 351 2.08 0.67 -17.02
N PHE A 352 1.86 -0.65 -16.90
CA PHE A 352 0.63 -1.31 -17.35
C PHE A 352 -0.60 -0.83 -16.59
N ALA A 353 -0.50 -0.71 -15.26
CA ALA A 353 -1.55 -0.14 -14.42
C ALA A 353 -1.84 1.32 -14.84
N GLY A 354 -0.81 2.10 -15.18
CA GLY A 354 -0.96 3.44 -15.76
C GLY A 354 -1.89 3.47 -16.97
N PHE A 355 -1.72 2.56 -17.93
CA PHE A 355 -2.62 2.45 -19.07
C PHE A 355 -4.06 2.13 -18.66
N ALA A 356 -4.28 1.16 -17.77
CA ALA A 356 -5.61 0.80 -17.28
C ALA A 356 -6.31 1.97 -16.54
N VAL A 357 -5.53 2.72 -15.75
CA VAL A 357 -5.98 3.90 -15.00
C VAL A 357 -6.39 5.02 -15.93
N PHE A 358 -5.50 5.42 -16.82
CA PHE A 358 -5.77 6.53 -17.70
C PHE A 358 -6.82 6.21 -18.76
N ALA A 359 -6.95 4.95 -19.20
CA ALA A 359 -8.07 4.54 -20.04
C ALA A 359 -9.42 4.75 -19.33
N THR A 360 -9.54 4.32 -18.07
CA THR A 360 -10.73 4.52 -17.23
C THR A 360 -11.04 6.01 -17.04
N ILE A 361 -10.01 6.83 -16.73
CA ILE A 361 -10.19 8.28 -16.53
C ILE A 361 -10.56 8.99 -17.83
N GLY A 362 -10.02 8.58 -18.97
CA GLY A 362 -10.38 9.13 -20.28
C GLY A 362 -11.85 8.92 -20.62
N TYR A 363 -12.37 7.72 -20.34
CA TYR A 363 -13.79 7.43 -20.42
C TYR A 363 -14.60 8.37 -19.52
N LEU A 364 -14.26 8.46 -18.22
CA LEU A 364 -14.96 9.33 -17.27
C LEU A 364 -14.97 10.81 -17.72
N SER A 365 -13.82 11.31 -18.19
CA SER A 365 -13.65 12.66 -18.71
C SER A 365 -14.57 12.94 -19.91
N THR A 366 -14.75 11.95 -20.80
CA THR A 366 -15.61 12.07 -21.98
C THR A 366 -17.09 11.99 -21.61
N GLU A 367 -17.46 11.08 -20.72
CA GLU A 367 -18.82 10.91 -20.22
C GLU A 367 -19.30 12.19 -19.51
N LEU A 368 -18.44 12.77 -18.66
CA LEU A 368 -18.77 13.95 -17.87
C LEU A 368 -18.48 15.28 -18.56
N LYS A 369 -17.92 15.26 -19.77
CA LYS A 369 -17.52 16.44 -20.55
C LYS A 369 -16.60 17.40 -19.78
N GLU A 370 -15.66 16.83 -19.03
CA GLU A 370 -14.69 17.58 -18.22
C GLU A 370 -13.25 17.18 -18.58
N SER A 371 -12.26 18.00 -18.24
CA SER A 371 -10.85 17.73 -18.57
C SER A 371 -10.29 16.54 -17.79
N VAL A 372 -9.48 15.70 -18.46
CA VAL A 372 -8.75 14.56 -17.85
C VAL A 372 -7.94 14.98 -16.61
N SER A 373 -7.29 16.14 -16.64
CA SER A 373 -6.45 16.66 -15.53
C SER A 373 -7.22 16.78 -14.21
N LYS A 374 -8.49 17.19 -14.25
CA LYS A 374 -9.35 17.32 -13.05
C LYS A 374 -9.42 16.02 -12.25
N TYR A 375 -9.45 14.89 -12.94
CA TYR A 375 -9.57 13.55 -12.35
C TYR A 375 -8.21 12.87 -12.13
N ALA A 376 -7.25 13.14 -13.02
CA ALA A 376 -5.90 12.59 -12.94
C ALA A 376 -5.07 13.21 -11.81
N ASP A 377 -5.30 14.48 -11.51
CA ASP A 377 -4.55 15.22 -10.50
C ASP A 377 -5.13 15.03 -9.08
N ALA A 378 -6.14 14.17 -8.92
CA ALA A 378 -6.68 13.76 -7.63
C ALA A 378 -5.56 13.18 -6.75
N SER A 379 -5.22 13.87 -5.67
CA SER A 379 -4.04 13.54 -4.87
C SER A 379 -4.18 12.22 -4.11
N GLY A 380 -3.16 11.36 -4.20
CA GLY A 380 -2.97 10.19 -3.33
C GLY A 380 -4.13 9.18 -3.39
N PRO A 381 -4.75 8.81 -2.25
CA PRO A 381 -5.82 7.83 -2.22
C PRO A 381 -7.11 8.29 -2.93
N GLY A 382 -7.28 9.59 -3.20
CA GLY A 382 -8.44 10.12 -3.91
C GLY A 382 -8.60 9.53 -5.31
N LEU A 383 -7.50 9.22 -6.00
CA LEU A 383 -7.57 8.58 -7.32
C LEU A 383 -8.31 7.23 -7.24
N ALA A 384 -8.00 6.40 -6.25
CA ALA A 384 -8.55 5.05 -6.14
C ALA A 384 -9.88 4.97 -5.38
N PHE A 385 -10.14 5.89 -4.44
CA PHE A 385 -11.35 5.87 -3.61
C PHE A 385 -12.39 6.92 -4.01
N ILE A 386 -12.08 7.83 -4.96
CA ILE A 386 -13.02 8.83 -5.47
C ILE A 386 -13.14 8.73 -6.99
N THR A 387 -12.04 8.98 -7.73
CA THR A 387 -12.10 9.03 -9.20
C THR A 387 -12.50 7.69 -9.82
N TYR A 388 -11.93 6.59 -9.32
CA TYR A 388 -12.21 5.25 -9.84
C TYR A 388 -13.62 4.74 -9.54
N PRO A 389 -14.12 4.82 -8.29
CA PRO A 389 -15.47 4.39 -7.99
C PRO A 389 -16.51 5.26 -8.70
N GLU A 390 -16.21 6.54 -8.96
CA GLU A 390 -17.00 7.41 -9.82
C GLU A 390 -17.05 6.87 -11.26
N ALA A 391 -15.90 6.56 -11.88
CA ALA A 391 -15.86 5.96 -13.22
C ALA A 391 -16.64 4.64 -13.30
N ILE A 392 -16.47 3.76 -12.31
CA ILE A 392 -17.17 2.47 -12.23
C ILE A 392 -18.69 2.66 -12.07
N ALA A 393 -19.14 3.70 -11.35
CA ALA A 393 -20.56 3.96 -11.14
C ALA A 393 -21.34 4.24 -12.45
N HIS A 394 -20.64 4.79 -13.45
CA HIS A 394 -21.16 5.07 -14.80
C HIS A 394 -21.06 3.88 -15.76
N MET A 395 -20.28 2.86 -15.42
CA MET A 395 -20.15 1.65 -16.25
C MET A 395 -21.38 0.73 -16.16
N PRO A 396 -21.70 -0.01 -17.23
CA PRO A 396 -22.64 -1.13 -17.12
C PRO A 396 -22.08 -2.19 -16.15
N ALA A 397 -22.96 -2.85 -15.40
CA ALA A 397 -22.57 -3.82 -14.36
C ALA A 397 -21.61 -3.25 -13.29
N SER A 398 -21.83 -1.99 -12.88
CA SER A 398 -21.00 -1.26 -11.91
C SER A 398 -20.64 -2.06 -10.63
N SER A 399 -21.55 -2.87 -10.10
CA SER A 399 -21.28 -3.69 -8.91
C SER A 399 -20.21 -4.76 -9.16
N LEU A 400 -20.20 -5.41 -10.33
CA LEU A 400 -19.20 -6.42 -10.67
C LEU A 400 -17.80 -5.80 -10.76
N PHE A 401 -17.67 -4.71 -11.52
CA PHE A 401 -16.39 -4.01 -11.66
C PHE A 401 -15.90 -3.42 -10.34
N SER A 402 -16.81 -2.95 -9.49
CA SER A 402 -16.47 -2.50 -8.14
C SER A 402 -15.93 -3.63 -7.26
N ILE A 403 -16.58 -4.80 -7.25
CA ILE A 403 -16.12 -5.99 -6.52
C ILE A 403 -14.71 -6.38 -7.00
N LEU A 404 -14.50 -6.47 -8.32
CA LEU A 404 -13.21 -6.84 -8.90
C LEU A 404 -12.12 -5.81 -8.56
N PHE A 405 -12.41 -4.52 -8.70
CA PHE A 405 -11.47 -3.44 -8.43
C PHE A 405 -11.05 -3.39 -6.96
N PHE A 406 -12.01 -3.43 -6.02
CA PHE A 406 -11.67 -3.38 -4.60
C PHE A 406 -11.07 -4.68 -4.08
N LEU A 407 -11.42 -5.84 -4.66
CA LEU A 407 -10.73 -7.09 -4.36
C LEU A 407 -9.28 -7.08 -4.86
N MET A 408 -9.03 -6.47 -6.03
CA MET A 408 -7.67 -6.25 -6.53
C MET A 408 -6.88 -5.33 -5.58
N LEU A 409 -7.46 -4.20 -5.15
CA LEU A 409 -6.81 -3.31 -4.18
C LEU A 409 -6.52 -4.03 -2.86
N LEU A 410 -7.44 -4.88 -2.39
CA LEU A 410 -7.20 -5.71 -1.21
C LEU A 410 -6.05 -6.70 -1.42
N ALA A 411 -6.01 -7.39 -2.57
CA ALA A 411 -4.95 -8.34 -2.89
C ALA A 411 -3.56 -7.66 -2.91
N LEU A 412 -3.46 -6.51 -3.59
CA LEU A 412 -2.24 -5.69 -3.65
C LEU A 412 -1.83 -5.13 -2.28
N GLY A 413 -2.80 -4.67 -1.49
CA GLY A 413 -2.55 -4.14 -0.16
C GLY A 413 -2.08 -5.24 0.81
N LEU A 414 -2.81 -6.35 0.87
CA LEU A 414 -2.48 -7.46 1.77
C LEU A 414 -1.12 -8.07 1.44
N GLY A 415 -0.77 -8.19 0.16
CA GLY A 415 0.53 -8.67 -0.30
C GLY A 415 1.72 -7.95 0.34
N SER A 416 1.81 -6.64 0.16
CA SER A 416 2.84 -5.82 0.79
C SER A 416 2.73 -5.80 2.32
N GLN A 417 1.51 -5.82 2.85
CA GLN A 417 1.28 -5.77 4.30
C GLN A 417 1.83 -7.01 5.03
N PHE A 418 1.76 -8.20 4.42
CA PHE A 418 2.33 -9.42 4.98
C PHE A 418 3.84 -9.27 5.18
N ALA A 419 4.54 -8.76 4.17
CA ALA A 419 5.98 -8.55 4.19
C ALA A 419 6.40 -7.50 5.23
N LEU A 420 5.69 -6.36 5.28
CA LEU A 420 5.96 -5.30 6.25
C LEU A 420 5.73 -5.75 7.69
N THR A 421 4.69 -6.57 7.92
CA THR A 421 4.35 -7.08 9.26
C THR A 421 5.31 -8.18 9.71
N ASP A 422 5.87 -8.97 8.78
CA ASP A 422 6.83 -10.01 9.12
C ASP A 422 8.17 -9.45 9.62
N VAL A 423 8.59 -8.27 9.17
CA VAL A 423 9.84 -7.62 9.61
C VAL A 423 9.97 -7.46 11.14
N PRO A 424 9.04 -6.77 11.85
CA PRO A 424 9.12 -6.66 13.30
C PRO A 424 8.93 -8.00 14.00
N ILE A 425 8.11 -8.92 13.46
CA ILE A 425 7.92 -10.26 14.02
C ILE A 425 9.24 -11.03 14.00
N THR A 426 9.85 -11.17 12.82
CA THR A 426 11.14 -11.84 12.62
C THR A 426 12.22 -11.19 13.48
N SER A 427 12.26 -9.86 13.56
CA SER A 427 13.20 -9.14 14.43
C SER A 427 13.01 -9.47 15.93
N ILE A 428 11.78 -9.58 16.42
CA ILE A 428 11.49 -9.98 17.80
C ILE A 428 11.95 -11.42 18.06
N LEU A 429 11.64 -12.33 17.14
CA LEU A 429 12.00 -13.75 17.27
C LEU A 429 13.53 -13.97 17.25
N GLU A 430 14.26 -13.17 16.47
CA GLU A 430 15.73 -13.21 16.42
C GLU A 430 16.40 -12.63 17.67
N LEU A 431 15.89 -11.50 18.18
CA LEU A 431 16.48 -10.82 19.33
C LEU A 431 16.15 -11.51 20.66
N PHE A 432 15.03 -12.24 20.71
CA PHE A 432 14.52 -12.84 21.94
C PHE A 432 14.19 -14.33 21.74
N PRO A 433 15.16 -15.24 21.96
CA PRO A 433 15.01 -16.68 21.73
C PRO A 433 13.81 -17.33 22.45
N ARG A 434 13.39 -16.76 23.59
CA ARG A 434 12.21 -17.22 24.34
C ARG A 434 10.91 -17.18 23.54
N PHE A 435 10.78 -16.26 22.58
CA PHE A 435 9.57 -16.12 21.77
C PHE A 435 9.61 -16.97 20.49
N LYS A 436 10.76 -17.58 20.15
CA LYS A 436 10.92 -18.37 18.92
C LYS A 436 9.92 -19.53 18.83
N SER A 437 9.74 -20.27 19.94
CA SER A 437 8.75 -21.35 20.05
C SER A 437 7.29 -20.87 20.15
N GLN A 438 7.07 -19.56 20.26
CA GLN A 438 5.77 -18.90 20.42
C GLN A 438 5.50 -17.93 19.26
N ARG A 439 5.91 -18.28 18.03
CA ARG A 439 5.72 -17.43 16.85
C ARG A 439 4.27 -17.01 16.68
N GLU A 440 3.32 -17.94 16.79
CA GLU A 440 1.89 -17.66 16.62
C GLU A 440 1.39 -16.61 17.62
N LEU A 441 1.78 -16.74 18.89
CA LEU A 441 1.46 -15.76 19.93
C LEU A 441 2.11 -14.40 19.63
N THR A 442 3.36 -14.39 19.14
CA THR A 442 4.07 -13.17 18.76
C THR A 442 3.34 -12.44 17.62
N VAL A 443 2.81 -13.18 16.63
CA VAL A 443 1.99 -12.61 15.55
C VAL A 443 0.72 -11.98 16.11
N ILE A 444 -0.02 -12.70 16.96
CA ILE A 444 -1.28 -12.23 17.55
C ILE A 444 -1.03 -10.95 18.37
N ILE A 445 -0.02 -10.95 19.25
CA ILE A 445 0.33 -9.78 20.06
C ILE A 445 0.71 -8.60 19.14
N THR A 446 1.54 -8.84 18.12
CA THR A 446 1.97 -7.79 17.20
C THR A 446 0.78 -7.18 16.46
N CYS A 447 -0.16 -8.00 15.97
CA CYS A 447 -1.38 -7.52 15.30
C CYS A 447 -2.30 -6.74 16.24
N VAL A 448 -2.50 -7.22 17.48
CA VAL A 448 -3.32 -6.53 18.49
C VAL A 448 -2.73 -5.18 18.87
N VAL A 449 -1.42 -5.13 19.15
CA VAL A 449 -0.71 -3.88 19.47
C VAL A 449 -0.79 -2.92 18.28
N SER A 450 -0.56 -3.41 17.07
CA SER A 450 -0.61 -2.59 15.86
C SER A 450 -2.02 -2.06 15.56
N PHE A 451 -3.06 -2.85 15.82
CA PHE A 451 -4.46 -2.39 15.77
C PHE A 451 -4.70 -1.24 16.75
N LEU A 452 -4.29 -1.39 18.02
CA LEU A 452 -4.48 -0.35 19.03
C LEU A 452 -3.73 0.94 18.69
N ILE A 453 -2.51 0.84 18.15
CA ILE A 453 -1.72 1.99 17.68
C ILE A 453 -2.34 2.63 16.44
N SER A 454 -2.97 1.84 15.56
CA SER A 454 -3.59 2.32 14.33
C SER A 454 -4.99 2.90 14.53
N LEU A 455 -5.68 2.53 15.61
CA LEU A 455 -7.05 2.95 15.90
C LEU A 455 -7.25 4.49 15.89
N PRO A 456 -6.33 5.31 16.44
CA PRO A 456 -6.43 6.77 16.34
C PRO A 456 -6.43 7.30 14.89
N PHE A 457 -5.88 6.58 13.91
CA PHE A 457 -5.94 7.01 12.50
C PHE A 457 -7.35 6.90 11.89
N THR A 458 -8.31 6.32 12.61
CA THR A 458 -9.73 6.30 12.23
C THR A 458 -10.54 7.47 12.81
N CYS A 459 -9.89 8.39 13.54
CA CYS A 459 -10.51 9.59 14.06
C CYS A 459 -10.59 10.73 13.01
N PRO A 460 -11.68 11.52 12.97
CA PRO A 460 -11.91 12.62 12.03
C PRO A 460 -10.76 13.59 11.76
N VAL A 461 -10.12 14.08 12.83
CA VAL A 461 -9.01 15.06 12.74
C VAL A 461 -7.69 14.42 12.35
N ARG A 462 -7.47 13.17 12.76
CA ARG A 462 -6.23 12.46 12.48
C ARG A 462 -6.14 12.04 11.03
N ILE A 463 -7.25 11.91 10.30
CA ILE A 463 -7.22 11.54 8.89
C ILE A 463 -6.58 12.64 8.04
N GLU A 464 -6.78 13.93 8.31
CA GLU A 464 -6.11 14.99 7.54
C GLU A 464 -4.61 15.07 7.86
N VAL A 465 -4.24 14.99 9.14
CA VAL A 465 -2.84 14.89 9.58
C VAL A 465 -2.17 13.63 9.02
N PHE A 466 -2.91 12.52 8.96
CA PHE A 466 -2.50 11.24 8.41
C PHE A 466 -2.37 11.28 6.89
N LEU A 467 -3.32 11.90 6.19
CA LEU A 467 -3.28 12.10 4.74
C LEU A 467 -2.09 12.98 4.38
N ASN A 468 -1.82 14.06 5.14
CA ASN A 468 -0.64 14.91 4.97
C ASN A 468 0.66 14.19 5.40
N PHE A 469 0.62 13.34 6.42
CA PHE A 469 1.76 12.50 6.81
C PHE A 469 2.13 11.48 5.72
N ILE A 470 1.13 10.89 5.06
CA ILE A 470 1.28 9.97 3.93
C ILE A 470 1.68 10.71 2.65
N SER A 471 1.10 11.89 2.39
CA SER A 471 1.27 12.61 1.12
C SER A 471 2.48 13.56 1.11
N GLU A 472 2.88 14.16 2.23
CA GLU A 472 3.90 15.20 2.28
C GLU A 472 5.21 14.79 2.98
N TYR A 473 5.22 14.06 4.10
CA TYR A 473 6.48 13.90 4.87
C TYR A 473 6.56 12.69 5.82
N ARG A 474 7.43 11.72 5.48
CA ARG A 474 8.66 11.33 6.25
C ARG A 474 9.25 9.97 5.83
N THR A 475 8.44 9.04 5.36
CA THR A 475 8.96 7.70 5.02
C THR A 475 9.78 7.69 3.73
N ASN A 476 9.45 8.53 2.74
CA ASN A 476 10.17 8.53 1.45
C ASN A 476 11.64 8.97 1.60
N ILE A 477 11.90 10.03 2.38
CA ILE A 477 13.29 10.51 2.61
C ILE A 477 14.01 9.54 3.54
N SER A 478 13.33 9.01 4.58
CA SER A 478 13.97 8.05 5.49
C SER A 478 14.40 6.77 4.77
N MET A 479 13.61 6.24 3.84
CA MET A 479 14.01 5.07 3.03
C MET A 479 15.26 5.36 2.20
N VAL A 480 15.32 6.50 1.50
CA VAL A 480 16.48 6.86 0.67
C VAL A 480 17.74 7.03 1.53
N VAL A 481 17.61 7.66 2.70
CA VAL A 481 18.74 7.84 3.65
C VAL A 481 19.19 6.49 4.22
N VAL A 482 18.25 5.62 4.61
CA VAL A 482 18.59 4.28 5.11
C VAL A 482 19.26 3.45 4.02
N GLY A 483 18.76 3.49 2.77
CA GLY A 483 19.37 2.80 1.63
C GLY A 483 20.77 3.31 1.30
N PHE A 484 21.02 4.63 1.44
CA PHE A 484 22.38 5.17 1.32
C PHE A 484 23.31 4.56 2.38
N PHE A 485 22.90 4.54 3.65
CA PHE A 485 23.73 3.98 4.71
C PHE A 485 23.90 2.47 4.60
N GLU A 486 22.89 1.74 4.14
CA GLU A 486 22.99 0.32 3.85
C GLU A 486 24.08 0.05 2.80
N VAL A 487 24.01 0.72 1.66
CA VAL A 487 25.02 0.58 0.60
C VAL A 487 26.40 0.98 1.11
N TYR A 488 26.50 2.09 1.84
CA TYR A 488 27.76 2.55 2.42
C TYR A 488 28.37 1.53 3.38
N VAL A 489 27.56 0.95 4.26
CA VAL A 489 28.01 -0.03 5.25
C VAL A 489 28.50 -1.30 4.57
N ILE A 490 27.75 -1.83 3.60
CA ILE A 490 28.17 -3.08 2.95
C ILE A 490 29.39 -2.83 2.04
N ALA A 491 29.36 -1.80 1.20
CA ALA A 491 30.41 -1.58 0.20
C ALA A 491 31.73 -1.02 0.77
N TYR A 492 31.69 -0.24 1.86
CA TYR A 492 32.89 0.45 2.37
C TYR A 492 33.29 0.07 3.80
N VAL A 493 32.34 -0.34 4.65
CA VAL A 493 32.66 -0.70 6.04
C VAL A 493 32.91 -2.20 6.20
N TYR A 494 32.06 -3.03 5.58
CA TYR A 494 32.22 -4.47 5.58
C TYR A 494 33.29 -4.92 4.58
N GLY A 495 33.22 -4.42 3.34
CA GLY A 495 34.15 -4.73 2.26
C GLY A 495 33.61 -5.81 1.34
#